data_AF-A0A370GS61-F1
#
_entry.id   AF-A0A370GS61-F1
#
_cell.length_a   1.000
_cell.length_b   1.000
_cell.length_c   1.000
_cell.angle_alpha   90.00
_cell.angle_beta   90.00
_cell.angle_gamma   90.00
#
_symmetry.space_group_name_H-M   'P 1'
#
loop_
_entity.id
_entity.type
_entity.pdbx_description
1 polymer ?
#
loop_
_entity_poly.entity_id
_entity_poly.type
_entity_poly.pdbx_seq_one_letter_code
_entity_poly.pdbx_strand_id
1 'polypeptide(L)'
;MDTMLPSQPESYRPLINRSFRLYRASFSKVIWPALILSIVIFIPRLISVIVGQDILATLPAFSPYRLWQILINLVALMLFIAIMWHMYCEARGLHEPLVEDIGKGIRKAVSVFIATIIQSAILFGIAAIMLGIQILLHQYNLLFANNWVGIIATSIAFIGQFVLLLYVSVLFIFLVPLIAIEDKGILVALERSVLLAWNHWWRVFSVQLTPWISYIILLFLIRFGLGINIHIFFLQDVPHTIWTSLLHLLIFALFIPWVAALLLVQIKDLELRHELARHEQKA
;
A
#
# COMPACT_ATOMS: atom_id res chain seq x y z
N MET A 1 19.84 17.01 -17.81
CA MET A 1 18.54 16.84 -17.13
C MET A 1 18.68 15.67 -16.19
N ASP A 2 18.56 15.88 -14.88
CA ASP A 2 18.51 14.78 -13.92
C ASP A 2 17.31 13.89 -14.27
N THR A 3 17.55 12.62 -14.56
CA THR A 3 16.47 11.65 -14.78
C THR A 3 15.60 11.60 -13.52
N MET A 4 14.27 11.62 -13.64
CA MET A 4 13.41 11.51 -12.46
C MET A 4 13.48 10.12 -11.81
N LEU A 5 13.91 9.11 -12.57
CA LEU A 5 14.18 7.76 -12.10
C LEU A 5 15.68 7.54 -11.85
N PRO A 6 16.04 6.68 -10.87
CA PRO A 6 17.44 6.40 -10.57
C PRO A 6 18.13 5.74 -11.77
N SER A 7 19.41 6.06 -11.95
CA SER A 7 20.30 5.45 -12.96
C SER A 7 21.33 4.49 -12.35
N GLN A 8 21.48 4.53 -11.03
CA GLN A 8 22.33 3.65 -10.23
C GLN A 8 21.63 3.36 -8.90
N PRO A 9 22.01 2.30 -8.16
CA PRO A 9 21.46 2.04 -6.84
C PRO A 9 21.70 3.21 -5.89
N GLU A 10 20.64 3.72 -5.28
CA GLU A 10 20.70 4.90 -4.41
C GLU A 10 20.69 4.51 -2.93
N SER A 11 21.18 5.37 -2.03
CA SER A 11 20.91 5.20 -0.60
C SER A 11 19.48 5.65 -0.26
N TYR A 12 19.05 5.49 0.99
CA TYR A 12 17.68 5.80 1.41
C TYR A 12 17.28 7.27 1.16
N ARG A 13 18.13 8.23 1.59
CA ARG A 13 17.79 9.66 1.50
C ARG A 13 17.63 10.17 0.06
N PRO A 14 18.55 9.88 -0.89
CA PRO A 14 18.37 10.26 -2.29
C PRO A 14 17.10 9.66 -2.90
N LEU A 15 16.77 8.41 -2.55
CA LEU A 15 15.57 7.73 -3.05
C LEU A 15 14.28 8.46 -2.62
N ILE A 16 14.19 8.86 -1.34
CA ILE A 16 13.07 9.65 -0.81
C ILE A 16 13.01 11.05 -1.46
N ASN A 17 14.17 11.72 -1.60
CA ASN A 17 14.21 13.03 -2.25
C ASN A 17 13.77 12.93 -3.72
N ARG A 18 14.15 11.87 -4.42
CA ARG A 18 13.78 11.62 -5.82
C ARG A 18 12.30 11.31 -5.96
N SER A 19 11.71 10.51 -5.07
CA SER A 19 10.26 10.28 -5.07
C SER A 19 9.47 11.56 -4.80
N PHE A 20 9.96 12.42 -3.90
CA PHE A 20 9.35 13.71 -3.65
C PHE A 20 9.48 14.69 -4.84
N ARG A 21 10.61 14.67 -5.54
CA ARG A 21 10.79 15.43 -6.80
C ARG A 21 9.80 14.97 -7.87
N LEU A 22 9.66 13.66 -8.08
CA LEU A 22 8.70 13.11 -9.03
C LEU A 22 7.26 13.47 -8.63
N TYR A 23 6.92 13.32 -7.35
CA TYR A 23 5.64 13.78 -6.80
C TYR A 23 5.35 15.24 -7.15
N ARG A 24 6.27 16.15 -6.86
CA ARG A 24 6.10 17.59 -7.10
C ARG A 24 5.97 17.90 -8.60
N ALA A 25 6.75 17.23 -9.45
CA ALA A 25 6.72 17.44 -10.90
C ALA A 25 5.38 17.02 -11.52
N SER A 26 4.81 15.90 -11.07
CA SER A 26 3.54 15.38 -11.61
C SER A 26 2.29 15.92 -10.91
N PHE A 27 2.42 16.56 -9.73
CA PHE A 27 1.32 16.88 -8.83
C PHE A 27 0.15 17.61 -9.49
N SER A 28 0.42 18.66 -10.27
CA SER A 28 -0.63 19.47 -10.91
C SER A 28 -1.50 18.68 -11.88
N LYS A 29 -0.96 17.63 -12.50
CA LYS A 29 -1.66 16.78 -13.46
C LYS A 29 -2.41 15.63 -12.78
N VAL A 30 -1.90 15.14 -11.65
CA VAL A 30 -2.48 13.98 -10.92
C VAL A 30 -3.40 14.35 -9.76
N ILE A 31 -3.51 15.63 -9.39
CA ILE A 31 -4.34 16.06 -8.25
C ILE A 31 -5.83 15.72 -8.43
N TRP A 32 -6.35 15.87 -9.64
CA TRP A 32 -7.75 15.54 -9.92
C TRP A 32 -8.07 14.05 -9.77
N PRO A 33 -7.34 13.12 -10.41
CA PRO A 33 -7.57 11.70 -10.17
C PRO A 33 -7.28 11.30 -8.71
N ALA A 34 -6.33 11.96 -8.03
CA ALA A 34 -6.09 11.72 -6.60
C ALA A 34 -7.24 12.17 -5.70
N LEU A 35 -7.90 13.29 -6.03
CA LEU A 35 -9.08 13.76 -5.32
C LEU A 35 -10.25 12.80 -5.52
N ILE A 36 -10.51 12.36 -6.76
CA ILE A 36 -11.57 11.38 -7.06
C ILE A 36 -11.28 10.05 -6.34
N LEU A 37 -10.04 9.57 -6.38
CA LEU A 37 -9.60 8.38 -5.64
C LEU A 37 -9.90 8.51 -4.14
N SER A 38 -9.60 9.67 -3.57
CA SER A 38 -9.85 9.94 -2.15
C SER A 38 -11.33 9.98 -1.82
N ILE A 39 -12.15 10.60 -2.68
CA ILE A 39 -13.61 10.58 -2.54
C ILE A 39 -14.09 9.13 -2.52
N VAL A 40 -13.72 8.33 -3.52
CA VAL A 40 -14.13 6.92 -3.65
C VAL A 40 -13.75 6.11 -2.41
N ILE A 41 -12.50 6.20 -1.95
CA ILE A 41 -12.02 5.45 -0.78
C ILE A 41 -12.75 5.88 0.51
N PHE A 42 -13.17 7.14 0.62
CA PHE A 42 -13.83 7.67 1.81
C PHE A 42 -15.35 7.49 1.80
N ILE A 43 -15.98 7.05 0.69
CA ILE A 43 -17.43 6.80 0.62
C ILE A 43 -17.94 5.99 1.81
N PRO A 44 -17.37 4.81 2.17
CA PRO A 44 -17.89 3.99 3.27
C PRO A 44 -17.90 4.75 4.59
N ARG A 45 -16.84 5.54 4.83
CA ARG A 45 -16.71 6.37 6.02
C ARG A 45 -17.71 7.51 6.06
N LEU A 46 -17.93 8.20 4.94
CA LEU A 46 -18.94 9.26 4.86
C LEU A 46 -20.35 8.70 5.15
N ILE A 47 -20.64 7.49 4.67
CA ILE A 47 -21.89 6.78 4.98
C ILE A 47 -21.97 6.45 6.48
N SER A 48 -20.92 5.87 7.08
CA SER A 48 -20.91 5.56 8.51
C SER A 48 -21.14 6.79 9.40
N VAL A 49 -20.58 7.95 9.02
CA VAL A 49 -20.83 9.22 9.71
C VAL A 49 -22.28 9.66 9.60
N ILE A 50 -22.89 9.55 8.43
CA ILE A 50 -24.28 9.95 8.19
C ILE A 50 -25.25 9.03 8.94
N VAL A 51 -24.98 7.73 8.96
CA VAL A 51 -25.81 6.73 9.64
C VAL A 51 -25.56 6.71 11.16
N GLY A 52 -24.39 7.19 11.61
CA GLY A 52 -24.02 7.20 13.02
C GLY A 52 -23.64 5.83 13.59
N GLN A 53 -23.30 4.87 12.73
CA GLN A 53 -22.90 3.50 13.12
C GLN A 53 -21.72 3.04 12.26
N ASP A 54 -20.80 2.26 12.86
CA ASP A 54 -19.75 1.61 12.08
C ASP A 54 -20.29 0.34 11.41
N ILE A 55 -20.86 0.54 10.23
CA ILE A 55 -21.50 -0.51 9.43
C ILE A 55 -20.48 -1.57 9.01
N LEU A 56 -19.18 -1.28 8.97
CA LEU A 56 -18.17 -2.17 8.37
C LEU A 56 -17.66 -3.28 9.29
N ALA A 57 -17.71 -3.10 10.61
CA ALA A 57 -17.05 -4.00 11.55
C ALA A 57 -17.85 -5.30 11.81
N THR A 58 -19.17 -5.26 11.72
CA THR A 58 -20.05 -6.34 12.21
C THR A 58 -20.70 -7.17 11.09
N LEU A 59 -20.43 -6.85 9.83
CA LEU A 59 -21.12 -7.45 8.71
C LEU A 59 -20.60 -8.84 8.31
N PRO A 60 -21.51 -9.77 7.95
CA PRO A 60 -21.15 -11.04 7.34
C PRO A 60 -20.28 -10.87 6.09
N ALA A 61 -19.40 -11.84 5.85
CA ALA A 61 -18.44 -11.81 4.74
C ALA A 61 -19.08 -11.61 3.35
N PHE A 62 -20.27 -12.19 3.13
CA PHE A 62 -21.01 -12.13 1.86
C PHE A 62 -22.19 -11.15 1.87
N SER A 63 -22.18 -10.16 2.77
CA SER A 63 -23.24 -9.14 2.78
C SER A 63 -23.17 -8.25 1.51
N PRO A 64 -24.31 -7.72 1.03
CA PRO A 64 -24.33 -6.79 -0.10
C PRO A 64 -23.39 -5.59 0.05
N TYR A 65 -23.19 -5.13 1.29
CA TYR A 65 -22.27 -4.04 1.60
C TYR A 65 -20.79 -4.43 1.40
N ARG A 66 -20.40 -5.68 1.68
CA ARG A 66 -19.04 -6.18 1.37
C ARG A 66 -18.80 -6.25 -0.13
N LEU A 67 -19.80 -6.68 -0.90
CA LEU A 67 -19.72 -6.68 -2.38
C LEU A 67 -19.59 -5.25 -2.92
N TRP A 68 -20.33 -4.31 -2.35
CA TRP A 68 -20.18 -2.88 -2.65
C TRP A 68 -18.79 -2.34 -2.30
N GLN A 69 -18.22 -2.73 -1.15
CA GLN A 69 -16.86 -2.35 -0.77
C GLN A 69 -15.80 -2.89 -1.76
N ILE A 70 -15.98 -4.11 -2.27
CA ILE A 70 -15.11 -4.68 -3.31
C ILE A 70 -15.18 -3.81 -4.57
N LEU A 71 -16.37 -3.37 -4.98
CA LEU A 71 -16.54 -2.48 -6.12
C LEU A 71 -15.85 -1.12 -5.92
N ILE A 72 -16.00 -0.51 -4.73
CA ILE A 72 -15.28 0.72 -4.36
C ILE A 72 -13.77 0.51 -4.48
N ASN A 73 -13.24 -0.58 -3.94
CA ASN A 73 -11.81 -0.88 -3.99
C ASN A 73 -11.32 -1.11 -5.42
N LEU A 74 -12.14 -1.70 -6.30
CA LEU A 74 -11.81 -1.89 -7.71
C LEU A 74 -11.73 -0.55 -8.46
N VAL A 75 -12.68 0.37 -8.22
CA VAL A 75 -12.64 1.72 -8.79
C VAL A 75 -11.44 2.50 -8.25
N ALA A 76 -11.15 2.39 -6.95
CA ALA A 76 -9.97 3.00 -6.35
C ALA A 76 -8.67 2.45 -6.97
N LEU A 77 -8.57 1.14 -7.18
CA LEU A 77 -7.42 0.50 -7.83
C LEU A 77 -7.21 1.03 -9.25
N MET A 78 -8.28 1.17 -10.03
CA MET A 78 -8.24 1.74 -11.38
C MET A 78 -7.67 3.16 -11.38
N LEU A 79 -8.15 4.03 -10.48
CA LEU A 79 -7.67 5.41 -10.36
C LEU A 79 -6.22 5.48 -9.88
N PHE A 80 -5.83 4.60 -8.94
CA PHE A 80 -4.45 4.52 -8.46
C PHE A 80 -3.49 4.08 -9.56
N ILE A 81 -3.88 3.12 -10.41
CA ILE A 81 -3.11 2.72 -11.59
C ILE A 81 -2.98 3.89 -12.56
N ALA A 82 -4.06 4.65 -12.82
CA ALA A 82 -4.01 5.82 -13.69
C ALA A 82 -3.04 6.89 -13.18
N ILE A 83 -3.06 7.20 -11.87
CA ILE A 83 -2.10 8.11 -11.24
C ILE A 83 -0.67 7.61 -11.45
N MET A 84 -0.42 6.33 -11.16
CA MET A 84 0.92 5.75 -11.26
C MET A 84 1.44 5.73 -12.70
N TRP A 85 0.57 5.41 -13.67
CA TRP A 85 0.90 5.43 -15.09
C TRP A 85 1.26 6.85 -15.56
N HIS A 86 0.45 7.85 -15.21
CA HIS A 86 0.73 9.24 -15.57
C HIS A 86 2.08 9.72 -15.02
N MET A 87 2.37 9.41 -13.75
CA MET A 87 3.66 9.76 -13.13
C MET A 87 4.84 9.06 -13.80
N TYR A 88 4.64 7.82 -14.27
CA TYR A 88 5.65 7.11 -15.04
C TYR A 88 5.90 7.76 -16.41
N CYS A 89 4.85 8.18 -17.12
CA CYS A 89 4.97 8.91 -18.38
C CYS A 89 5.71 10.24 -18.19
N GLU A 90 5.37 11.00 -17.14
CA GLU A 90 6.07 12.24 -16.79
C GLU A 90 7.55 11.97 -16.47
N ALA A 91 7.85 10.90 -15.73
CA ALA A 91 9.23 10.52 -15.40
C ALA A 91 10.08 10.19 -16.64
N ARG A 92 9.43 9.78 -17.74
CA ARG A 92 10.04 9.51 -19.05
C ARG A 92 9.96 10.69 -20.04
N GLY A 93 9.33 11.80 -19.66
CA GLY A 93 9.10 12.94 -20.55
C GLY A 93 8.11 12.65 -21.67
N LEU A 94 7.23 11.66 -21.50
CA LEU A 94 6.15 11.34 -22.45
C LEU A 94 4.93 12.20 -22.12
N HIS A 95 4.36 12.85 -23.13
CA HIS A 95 3.11 13.60 -22.99
C HIS A 95 1.94 12.68 -23.33
N GLU A 96 1.17 12.27 -22.33
CA GLU A 96 -0.04 11.49 -22.52
C GLU A 96 -1.28 12.23 -21.98
N PRO A 97 -2.42 12.15 -22.70
CA PRO A 97 -3.67 12.72 -22.24
C PRO A 97 -4.30 11.86 -21.12
N LEU A 98 -5.04 12.51 -20.22
CA LEU A 98 -5.67 11.88 -19.05
C LEU A 98 -6.62 10.71 -19.40
N VAL A 99 -7.20 10.72 -20.60
CA VAL A 99 -8.07 9.64 -21.10
C VAL A 99 -7.29 8.33 -21.30
N GLU A 100 -6.04 8.42 -21.75
CA GLU A 100 -5.17 7.24 -21.93
C GLU A 100 -4.76 6.65 -20.59
N ASP A 101 -4.51 7.50 -19.58
CA ASP A 101 -4.23 7.07 -18.20
C ASP A 101 -5.38 6.25 -17.61
N ILE A 102 -6.62 6.75 -17.73
CA ILE A 102 -7.83 6.05 -17.30
C ILE A 102 -7.99 4.75 -18.10
N GLY A 103 -7.76 4.78 -19.41
CA GLY A 103 -7.80 3.60 -20.27
C GLY A 103 -6.79 2.52 -19.87
N LYS A 104 -5.57 2.90 -19.44
CA LYS A 104 -4.59 1.96 -18.87
C LYS A 104 -5.08 1.42 -17.53
N GLY A 105 -5.62 2.29 -16.67
CA GLY A 105 -6.25 1.92 -15.39
C GLY A 105 -7.30 0.83 -15.54
N ILE A 106 -8.29 1.02 -16.43
CA ILE A 106 -9.37 0.06 -16.67
C ILE A 106 -8.81 -1.27 -17.16
N ARG A 107 -7.94 -1.25 -18.17
CA ARG A 107 -7.38 -2.46 -18.80
C ARG A 107 -6.57 -3.31 -17.82
N LYS A 108 -5.88 -2.67 -16.87
CA LYS A 108 -4.99 -3.35 -15.92
C LYS A 108 -5.62 -3.64 -14.57
N ALA A 109 -6.70 -2.95 -14.20
CA ALA A 109 -7.39 -3.15 -12.93
C ALA A 109 -7.78 -4.62 -12.71
N VAL A 110 -8.32 -5.30 -13.74
CA VAL A 110 -8.71 -6.72 -13.64
C VAL A 110 -7.50 -7.62 -13.38
N SER A 111 -6.40 -7.44 -14.12
CA SER A 111 -5.18 -8.25 -13.93
C SER A 111 -4.56 -8.03 -12.56
N VAL A 112 -4.50 -6.77 -12.10
CA VAL A 112 -3.99 -6.42 -10.76
C VAL A 112 -4.91 -6.96 -9.67
N PHE A 113 -6.23 -6.91 -9.88
CA PHE A 113 -7.21 -7.46 -8.95
C PHE A 113 -7.05 -8.98 -8.79
N ILE A 114 -6.91 -9.73 -9.90
CA ILE A 114 -6.64 -11.18 -9.86
C ILE A 114 -5.31 -11.46 -9.13
N ALA A 115 -4.25 -10.70 -9.43
CA ALA A 115 -2.98 -10.84 -8.73
C ALA A 115 -3.11 -10.59 -7.21
N THR A 116 -3.93 -9.61 -6.82
CA THR A 116 -4.23 -9.29 -5.42
C THR A 116 -5.02 -10.40 -4.73
N ILE A 117 -5.93 -11.08 -5.44
CA ILE A 117 -6.63 -12.27 -4.93
C ILE A 117 -5.63 -13.40 -4.64
N ILE A 118 -4.70 -13.66 -5.56
CA ILE A 118 -3.66 -14.69 -5.37
C ILE A 118 -2.78 -14.34 -4.16
N GLN A 119 -2.32 -13.09 -4.05
CA GLN A 119 -1.57 -12.60 -2.90
C GLN A 119 -2.37 -12.78 -1.60
N SER A 120 -3.65 -12.42 -1.60
CA SER A 120 -4.52 -12.55 -0.43
C SER A 120 -4.73 -14.00 -0.02
N ALA A 121 -4.82 -14.94 -0.98
CA ALA A 121 -4.91 -16.36 -0.71
C ALA A 121 -3.62 -16.90 -0.06
N ILE A 122 -2.45 -16.44 -0.48
CA ILE A 122 -1.16 -16.78 0.15
C ILE A 122 -1.13 -16.29 1.60
N LEU A 123 -1.48 -15.02 1.83
CA LEU A 123 -1.51 -14.43 3.17
C LEU A 123 -2.53 -15.13 4.08
N PHE A 124 -3.70 -15.47 3.55
CA PHE A 124 -4.72 -16.24 4.25
C PHE A 124 -4.22 -17.64 4.63
N GLY A 125 -3.55 -18.34 3.71
CA GLY A 125 -2.94 -19.64 3.99
C GLY A 125 -1.93 -19.57 5.14
N ILE A 126 -1.05 -18.56 5.13
CA ILE A 126 -0.11 -18.32 6.23
C ILE A 126 -0.84 -18.05 7.54
N ALA A 127 -1.85 -17.18 7.53
CA ALA A 127 -2.64 -16.86 8.72
C ALA A 127 -3.38 -18.09 9.27
N ALA A 128 -3.91 -18.95 8.40
CA ALA A 128 -4.59 -20.19 8.80
C ALA A 128 -3.62 -21.20 9.45
N ILE A 129 -2.41 -21.35 8.90
CA ILE A 129 -1.36 -22.17 9.51
C ILE A 129 -1.01 -21.64 10.91
N MET A 130 -0.85 -20.32 11.05
CA MET A 130 -0.54 -19.70 12.34
C MET A 130 -1.67 -19.84 13.35
N LEU A 131 -2.93 -19.74 12.91
CA LEU A 131 -4.10 -20.04 13.75
C LEU A 131 -4.08 -21.50 14.23
N GLY A 132 -3.72 -22.45 13.35
CA GLY A 132 -3.52 -23.86 13.73
C GLY A 132 -2.47 -24.02 14.84
N ILE A 133 -1.34 -23.32 14.74
CA ILE A 133 -0.31 -23.30 15.79
C ILE A 133 -0.87 -22.75 17.11
N GLN A 134 -1.64 -21.67 17.07
CA GLN A 134 -2.25 -21.08 18.27
C GLN A 134 -3.27 -22.04 18.92
N ILE A 135 -4.07 -22.75 18.12
CA ILE A 135 -5.00 -23.77 18.62
C ILE A 135 -4.24 -24.90 19.31
N LEU A 136 -3.13 -25.36 18.74
CA LEU A 136 -2.27 -26.36 19.37
C LEU A 136 -1.68 -25.85 20.69
N LEU A 137 -1.12 -24.64 20.72
CA LEU A 137 -0.61 -24.03 21.96
C LEU A 137 -1.70 -23.91 23.02
N HIS A 138 -2.93 -23.60 22.63
CA HIS A 138 -4.08 -23.55 23.53
C HIS A 138 -4.42 -24.94 24.09
N GLN A 139 -4.48 -25.96 23.23
CA GLN A 139 -4.76 -27.35 23.63
C GLN A 139 -3.75 -27.88 24.66
N TYR A 140 -2.48 -27.46 24.57
CA TYR A 140 -1.44 -27.82 25.53
C TYR A 140 -1.35 -26.89 26.75
N ASN A 141 -2.32 -25.99 26.96
CA ASN A 141 -2.30 -24.98 28.02
C ASN A 141 -1.02 -24.13 28.05
N LEU A 142 -0.43 -23.87 26.88
CA LEU A 142 0.73 -22.98 26.70
C LEU A 142 0.31 -21.57 26.29
N LEU A 143 -0.79 -21.45 25.54
CA LEU A 143 -1.30 -20.15 25.10
C LEU A 143 -1.81 -19.34 26.30
N PHE A 144 -1.22 -18.18 26.54
CA PHE A 144 -1.51 -17.30 27.70
C PHE A 144 -1.33 -17.97 29.07
N ALA A 145 -0.53 -19.04 29.16
CA ALA A 145 -0.23 -19.65 30.44
C ALA A 145 0.55 -18.68 31.34
N ASN A 146 0.23 -18.63 32.63
CA ASN A 146 0.95 -17.81 33.61
C ASN A 146 2.28 -18.47 34.05
N ASN A 147 3.05 -18.98 33.10
CA ASN A 147 4.39 -19.50 33.31
C ASN A 147 5.32 -18.96 32.20
N TRP A 148 6.62 -18.90 32.50
CA TRP A 148 7.59 -18.31 31.58
C TRP A 148 7.61 -18.98 30.20
N VAL A 149 7.44 -20.31 30.17
CA VAL A 149 7.44 -21.08 28.91
C VAL A 149 6.27 -20.68 28.03
N GLY A 150 5.06 -20.59 28.59
CA GLY A 150 3.85 -20.20 27.87
C GLY A 150 3.88 -18.75 27.40
N ILE A 151 4.38 -17.83 28.22
CA ILE A 151 4.59 -16.42 27.83
C ILE A 151 5.54 -16.35 26.64
N ILE A 152 6.72 -16.98 26.73
CA ILE A 152 7.73 -16.98 25.66
C ILE A 152 7.17 -17.62 24.39
N ALA A 153 6.55 -18.79 24.49
CA ALA A 153 5.97 -19.50 23.34
C ALA A 153 4.87 -18.67 22.66
N THR A 154 3.98 -18.06 23.44
CA THR A 154 2.92 -17.17 22.94
C THR A 154 3.54 -15.96 22.24
N SER A 155 4.50 -15.27 22.86
CA SER A 155 5.17 -14.12 22.25
C SER A 155 5.89 -14.48 20.95
N ILE A 156 6.63 -15.59 20.91
CA ILE A 156 7.29 -16.07 19.69
C ILE A 156 6.28 -16.34 18.58
N ALA A 157 5.16 -17.01 18.89
CA ALA A 157 4.12 -17.30 17.90
C ALA A 157 3.51 -16.02 17.31
N PHE A 158 3.14 -15.05 18.15
CA PHE A 158 2.54 -13.79 17.69
C PHE A 158 3.54 -12.90 16.94
N ILE A 159 4.76 -12.74 17.45
CA ILE A 159 5.81 -11.95 16.78
C ILE A 159 6.20 -12.62 15.45
N GLY A 160 6.40 -13.94 15.46
CA GLY A 160 6.70 -14.72 14.26
C GLY A 160 5.61 -14.59 13.20
N GLN A 161 4.33 -14.71 13.58
CA GLN A 161 3.20 -14.50 12.68
C GLN A 161 3.21 -13.08 12.10
N PHE A 162 3.38 -12.05 12.94
CA PHE A 162 3.39 -10.66 12.48
C PHE A 162 4.53 -10.41 11.50
N VAL A 163 5.76 -10.82 11.84
CA VAL A 163 6.94 -10.65 10.98
C VAL A 163 6.80 -11.42 9.67
N LEU A 164 6.26 -12.63 9.70
CA LEU A 164 6.05 -13.44 8.49
C LEU A 164 5.01 -12.82 7.56
N LEU A 165 3.85 -12.39 8.09
CA LEU A 165 2.82 -11.71 7.30
C LEU A 165 3.34 -10.40 6.71
N LEU A 166 4.13 -9.65 7.49
CA LEU A 166 4.75 -8.42 7.02
C LEU A 166 5.77 -8.70 5.91
N TYR A 167 6.66 -9.66 6.13
CA TYR A 167 7.66 -10.08 5.16
C TYR A 167 7.02 -10.48 3.82
N VAL A 168 6.03 -11.37 3.85
CA VAL A 168 5.36 -11.84 2.63
C VAL A 168 4.58 -10.71 1.95
N SER A 169 3.95 -9.83 2.71
CA SER A 169 3.27 -8.65 2.14
C SER A 169 4.23 -7.71 1.41
N VAL A 170 5.44 -7.53 1.96
CA VAL A 170 6.51 -6.72 1.35
C VAL A 170 7.03 -7.36 0.06
N LEU A 171 7.10 -8.69 -0.02
CA LEU A 171 7.53 -9.39 -1.25
C LEU A 171 6.62 -9.09 -2.45
N PHE A 172 5.35 -8.76 -2.22
CA PHE A 172 4.34 -8.53 -3.26
C PHE A 172 4.00 -7.05 -3.49
N ILE A 173 4.72 -6.12 -2.86
CA ILE A 173 4.38 -4.68 -2.91
C ILE A 173 4.48 -4.08 -4.32
N PHE A 174 5.28 -4.68 -5.22
CA PHE A 174 5.49 -4.19 -6.58
C PHE A 174 4.57 -4.84 -7.62
N LEU A 175 3.59 -5.63 -7.21
CA LEU A 175 2.62 -6.25 -8.14
C LEU A 175 1.92 -5.23 -9.03
N VAL A 176 1.46 -4.12 -8.44
CA VAL A 176 0.75 -3.07 -9.20
C VAL A 176 1.64 -2.46 -10.28
N PRO A 177 2.83 -1.89 -9.98
CA PRO A 177 3.68 -1.31 -11.02
C PRO A 177 4.16 -2.33 -12.06
N LEU A 178 4.47 -3.58 -11.68
CA LEU A 178 4.91 -4.61 -12.63
C LEU A 178 3.84 -4.95 -13.68
N ILE A 179 2.57 -5.04 -13.27
CA ILE A 179 1.46 -5.37 -14.17
C ILE A 179 1.03 -4.12 -14.97
N ALA A 180 0.93 -2.98 -14.28
CA ALA A 180 0.37 -1.76 -14.84
C ALA A 180 1.34 -1.06 -15.79
N ILE A 181 2.63 -1.05 -15.48
CA ILE A 181 3.62 -0.21 -16.18
C ILE A 181 4.54 -1.04 -17.04
N GLU A 182 5.07 -2.14 -16.51
CA GLU A 182 5.95 -3.04 -17.25
C GLU A 182 5.19 -4.07 -18.09
N ASP A 183 3.84 -4.01 -18.09
CA ASP A 183 2.95 -4.88 -18.84
C ASP A 183 3.20 -6.38 -18.61
N LYS A 184 3.72 -6.76 -17.43
CA LYS A 184 3.99 -8.16 -17.09
C LYS A 184 2.68 -8.93 -16.88
N GLY A 185 2.66 -10.20 -17.29
CA GLY A 185 1.58 -11.13 -16.93
C GLY A 185 1.55 -11.42 -15.43
N ILE A 186 0.41 -11.86 -14.89
CA ILE A 186 0.18 -12.03 -13.45
C ILE A 186 1.26 -12.90 -12.78
N LEU A 187 1.55 -14.08 -13.35
CA LEU A 187 2.54 -15.00 -12.78
C LEU A 187 3.96 -14.42 -12.81
N VAL A 188 4.33 -13.78 -13.94
CA VAL A 188 5.65 -13.14 -14.09
C VAL A 188 5.79 -11.95 -13.14
N ALA A 189 4.73 -11.19 -12.91
CA ALA A 189 4.71 -10.08 -11.96
C ALA A 189 4.88 -10.57 -10.51
N LEU A 190 4.21 -11.67 -10.12
CA LEU A 190 4.37 -12.30 -8.81
C LEU A 190 5.82 -12.74 -8.59
N GLU A 191 6.37 -13.51 -9.52
CA GLU A 191 7.75 -13.98 -9.47
C GLU A 191 8.74 -12.81 -9.40
N ARG A 192 8.58 -11.83 -10.29
CA ARG A 192 9.49 -10.67 -10.36
C ARG A 192 9.41 -9.80 -9.12
N SER A 193 8.22 -9.60 -8.55
CA SER A 193 8.06 -8.86 -7.30
C SER A 193 8.84 -9.53 -6.16
N VAL A 194 8.68 -10.86 -6.03
CA VAL A 194 9.41 -11.64 -5.03
C VAL A 194 10.92 -11.53 -5.26
N LEU A 195 11.40 -11.76 -6.48
CA LEU A 195 12.83 -11.70 -6.81
C LEU A 195 13.46 -10.33 -6.52
N LEU A 196 12.74 -9.24 -6.79
CA LEU A 196 13.23 -7.88 -6.54
C LEU A 196 13.28 -7.57 -5.03
N ALA A 197 12.28 -8.04 -4.27
CA ALA A 197 12.15 -7.70 -2.86
C ALA A 197 12.88 -8.67 -1.91
N TRP A 198 13.11 -9.93 -2.29
CA TRP A 198 13.61 -11.00 -1.41
C TRP A 198 14.85 -10.62 -0.60
N ASN A 199 15.93 -10.23 -1.28
CA ASN A 199 17.20 -9.86 -0.63
C ASN A 199 17.20 -8.44 -0.04
N HIS A 200 16.13 -7.67 -0.26
CA HIS A 200 16.06 -6.26 0.10
C HIS A 200 14.80 -5.92 0.91
N TRP A 201 14.10 -6.90 1.46
CA TRP A 201 12.76 -6.73 2.02
C TRP A 201 12.72 -5.65 3.11
N TRP A 202 13.72 -5.58 3.99
CA TRP A 202 13.78 -4.55 5.04
C TRP A 202 13.91 -3.13 4.46
N ARG A 203 14.71 -2.98 3.40
CA ARG A 203 14.83 -1.72 2.66
C ARG A 203 13.51 -1.39 1.95
N VAL A 204 12.86 -2.39 1.35
CA VAL A 204 11.55 -2.22 0.71
C VAL A 204 10.54 -1.70 1.72
N PHE A 205 10.40 -2.41 2.83
CA PHE A 205 9.53 -2.08 3.94
C PHE A 205 9.78 -0.67 4.49
N SER A 206 11.02 -0.37 4.92
CA SER A 206 11.35 0.92 5.55
C SER A 206 11.08 2.12 4.64
N VAL A 207 11.44 2.01 3.36
CA VAL A 207 11.16 3.05 2.37
C VAL A 207 9.64 3.21 2.18
N GLN A 208 8.91 2.12 1.93
CA GLN A 208 7.45 2.17 1.70
C GLN A 208 6.66 2.62 2.93
N LEU A 209 7.20 2.42 4.14
CA LEU A 209 6.60 2.90 5.37
C LEU A 209 6.75 4.43 5.55
N THR A 210 7.78 5.04 4.96
CA THR A 210 8.08 6.48 5.06
C THR A 210 6.89 7.39 4.76
N PRO A 211 6.19 7.24 3.61
CA PRO A 211 5.07 8.08 3.32
C PRO A 211 3.97 7.90 4.38
N TRP A 212 3.63 6.68 4.78
CA TRP A 212 2.61 6.45 5.80
C TRP A 212 2.96 7.06 7.17
N ILE A 213 4.22 6.98 7.61
CA ILE A 213 4.67 7.67 8.82
C ILE A 213 4.54 9.19 8.67
N SER A 214 4.98 9.73 7.53
CA SER A 214 4.91 11.18 7.26
C SER A 214 3.46 11.68 7.25
N TYR A 215 2.55 10.89 6.67
CA TYR A 215 1.12 11.13 6.66
C TYR A 215 0.55 11.16 8.08
N ILE A 216 0.86 10.16 8.89
CA ILE A 216 0.41 10.09 10.29
C ILE A 216 0.94 11.30 11.07
N ILE A 217 2.23 11.63 10.96
CA ILE A 217 2.84 12.80 11.61
C ILE A 217 2.10 14.08 11.20
N LEU A 218 1.80 14.25 9.91
CA LEU A 218 1.05 15.41 9.43
C LEU A 218 -0.34 15.50 10.08
N LEU A 219 -1.08 14.40 10.15
CA LEU A 219 -2.38 14.37 10.82
C LEU A 219 -2.27 14.71 12.32
N PHE A 220 -1.23 14.23 13.00
CA PHE A 220 -0.94 14.58 14.39
C PHE A 220 -0.65 16.09 14.55
N LEU A 221 0.17 16.67 13.67
CA LEU A 221 0.51 18.09 13.71
C LEU A 221 -0.72 18.97 13.48
N ILE A 222 -1.58 18.62 12.52
CA ILE A 222 -2.83 19.33 12.27
C ILE A 222 -3.74 19.26 13.49
N ARG A 223 -3.83 18.08 14.12
CA ARG A 223 -4.68 17.87 15.27
C ARG A 223 -4.21 18.59 16.52
N PHE A 224 -3.01 18.28 16.96
CA PHE A 224 -2.48 18.71 18.26
C PHE A 224 -1.73 20.03 18.16
N GLY A 225 -1.10 20.31 17.03
CA GLY A 225 -0.40 21.57 16.78
C GLY A 225 -1.35 22.70 16.40
N LEU A 226 -2.30 22.45 15.50
CA LEU A 226 -3.25 23.50 15.03
C LEU A 226 -4.60 23.48 15.75
N GLY A 227 -4.87 22.48 16.60
CA GLY A 227 -6.16 22.33 17.28
C GLY A 227 -7.32 21.96 16.35
N ILE A 228 -7.04 21.55 15.11
CA ILE A 228 -8.08 21.21 14.13
C ILE A 228 -8.55 19.78 14.38
N ASN A 229 -9.84 19.61 14.67
CA ASN A 229 -10.39 18.28 14.90
C ASN A 229 -10.34 17.45 13.60
N ILE A 230 -9.37 16.54 13.52
CA ILE A 230 -9.23 15.56 12.45
C ILE A 230 -9.23 14.16 13.04
N HIS A 231 -10.06 13.29 12.48
CA HIS A 231 -10.21 11.93 12.97
C HIS A 231 -9.08 11.04 12.42
N ILE A 232 -8.38 10.37 13.33
CA ILE A 232 -7.27 9.44 13.05
C ILE A 232 -7.75 8.04 13.47
N PHE A 233 -8.03 7.19 12.47
CA PHE A 233 -8.80 5.95 12.61
C PHE A 233 -8.29 4.97 13.67
N PHE A 234 -6.98 4.89 13.91
CA PHE A 234 -6.39 3.90 14.82
C PHE A 234 -6.21 4.37 16.26
N LEU A 235 -6.54 5.62 16.56
CA LEU A 235 -6.23 6.22 17.87
C LEU A 235 -7.47 6.48 18.71
N GLN A 236 -8.65 6.57 18.11
CA GLN A 236 -9.83 7.11 18.79
C GLN A 236 -11.14 6.57 18.27
N ASP A 237 -12.01 6.26 19.23
CA ASP A 237 -13.40 5.89 19.04
C ASP A 237 -14.31 7.07 19.42
N VAL A 238 -14.01 8.25 18.86
CA VAL A 238 -14.74 9.49 19.13
C VAL A 238 -15.68 9.78 17.95
N PRO A 239 -16.94 10.20 18.20
CA PRO A 239 -17.85 10.62 17.13
C PRO A 239 -17.18 11.71 16.29
N HIS A 240 -17.05 11.44 15.00
CA HIS A 240 -16.36 12.30 14.05
C HIS A 240 -17.38 12.93 13.10
N THR A 241 -17.24 14.24 12.86
CA THR A 241 -18.17 15.00 12.03
C THR A 241 -17.83 14.84 10.55
N ILE A 242 -18.80 15.14 9.67
CA ILE A 242 -18.60 15.17 8.22
C ILE A 242 -17.40 16.04 7.81
N TRP A 243 -17.23 17.19 8.48
CA TRP A 243 -16.12 18.11 8.24
C TRP A 243 -14.75 17.50 8.53
N THR A 244 -14.63 16.74 9.62
CA THR A 244 -13.37 16.06 9.95
C THR A 244 -13.00 14.99 8.92
N SER A 245 -14.00 14.32 8.33
CA SER A 245 -13.82 13.33 7.28
C SER A 245 -13.46 13.97 5.94
N LEU A 246 -14.09 15.10 5.59
CA LEU A 246 -13.75 15.87 4.39
C LEU A 246 -12.33 16.44 4.45
N LEU A 247 -11.91 16.95 5.60
CA LEU A 247 -10.53 17.44 5.77
C LEU A 247 -9.51 16.30 5.63
N HIS A 248 -9.77 15.15 6.28
CA HIS A 248 -8.91 13.97 6.15
C HIS A 248 -8.83 13.51 4.68
N LEU A 249 -9.97 13.46 3.97
CA LEU A 249 -10.02 13.13 2.55
C LEU A 249 -9.14 14.06 1.72
N LEU A 250 -9.21 15.38 1.94
CA LEU A 250 -8.38 16.35 1.22
C LEU A 250 -6.88 16.11 1.48
N ILE A 251 -6.49 15.86 2.72
CA ILE A 251 -5.09 15.58 3.06
C ILE A 251 -4.64 14.27 2.41
N PHE A 252 -5.49 13.24 2.40
CA PHE A 252 -5.22 11.98 1.72
C PHE A 252 -5.02 12.17 0.21
N ALA A 253 -5.83 13.02 -0.44
CA ALA A 253 -5.71 13.34 -1.86
C ALA A 253 -4.37 14.00 -2.21
N LEU A 254 -3.87 14.87 -1.34
CA LEU A 254 -2.56 15.50 -1.50
C LEU A 254 -1.43 14.49 -1.34
N PHE A 255 -1.66 13.43 -0.56
CA PHE A 255 -0.63 12.52 -0.09
C PHE A 255 -0.46 11.27 -0.98
N ILE A 256 -1.56 10.69 -1.46
CA ILE A 256 -1.55 9.43 -2.23
C ILE A 256 -0.65 9.44 -3.47
N PRO A 257 -0.45 10.55 -4.22
CA PRO A 257 0.46 10.55 -5.36
C PRO A 257 1.92 10.34 -4.96
N TRP A 258 2.32 10.73 -3.74
CA TRP A 258 3.70 10.48 -3.29
C TRP A 258 3.96 8.99 -3.07
N VAL A 259 2.96 8.22 -2.64
CA VAL A 259 3.06 6.75 -2.54
C VAL A 259 3.29 6.14 -3.92
N ALA A 260 2.55 6.58 -4.94
CA ALA A 260 2.75 6.14 -6.32
C ALA A 260 4.15 6.49 -6.84
N ALA A 261 4.61 7.74 -6.61
CA ALA A 261 5.96 8.18 -6.96
C ALA A 261 7.04 7.29 -6.33
N LEU A 262 6.87 6.96 -5.05
CA LEU A 262 7.84 6.16 -4.31
C LEU A 262 7.91 4.73 -4.83
N LEU A 263 6.77 4.11 -5.15
CA LEU A 263 6.73 2.79 -5.79
C LEU A 263 7.52 2.77 -7.09
N LEU A 264 7.35 3.79 -7.95
CA LEU A 264 8.05 3.93 -9.23
C LEU A 264 9.57 4.09 -9.08
N VAL A 265 9.98 4.98 -8.17
CA VAL A 265 11.40 5.24 -7.94
C VAL A 265 12.07 4.02 -7.30
N GLN A 266 11.38 3.36 -6.38
CA GLN A 266 11.94 2.22 -5.66
C GLN A 266 12.00 0.95 -6.52
N ILE A 267 10.98 0.65 -7.32
CA ILE A 267 11.05 -0.51 -8.23
C ILE A 267 12.27 -0.37 -9.14
N LYS A 268 12.52 0.84 -9.68
CA LYS A 268 13.67 1.08 -10.54
C LYS A 268 15.02 0.93 -9.81
N ASP A 269 15.12 1.40 -8.57
CA ASP A 269 16.31 1.17 -7.73
C ASP A 269 16.59 -0.33 -7.53
N LEU A 270 15.56 -1.13 -7.29
CA LEU A 270 15.70 -2.58 -7.10
C LEU A 270 16.07 -3.30 -8.39
N GLU A 271 15.52 -2.89 -9.54
CA GLU A 271 15.91 -3.44 -10.83
C GLU A 271 17.42 -3.26 -11.07
N LEU A 272 17.93 -2.05 -10.83
CA LEU A 272 19.35 -1.72 -11.01
C LEU A 272 20.25 -2.55 -10.08
N ARG A 273 19.83 -2.75 -8.82
CA ARG A 273 20.54 -3.62 -7.86
C ARG A 273 20.58 -5.07 -8.34
N HIS A 274 19.47 -5.56 -8.86
CA HIS A 274 19.37 -6.93 -9.34
C HIS A 274 20.14 -7.15 -10.66
N GLU A 275 20.29 -6.13 -11.50
CA GLU A 275 21.18 -6.17 -12.67
C GLU A 275 22.66 -6.23 -12.25
N LEU A 276 23.09 -5.37 -11.31
CA LEU A 276 24.46 -5.35 -10.82
C LEU A 276 24.87 -6.69 -10.18
N ALA A 277 24.02 -7.25 -9.31
CA ALA A 277 24.29 -8.55 -8.70
C ALA A 277 24.44 -9.68 -9.75
N ARG A 278 23.68 -9.62 -10.86
CA ARG A 278 23.80 -10.59 -11.96
C ARG A 278 25.08 -10.40 -12.77
N HIS A 279 25.61 -9.18 -12.87
CA HIS A 279 26.90 -8.92 -13.51
C HIS A 279 28.07 -9.41 -12.65
N GLU A 280 28.03 -9.17 -11.34
CA GLU A 280 29.06 -9.64 -10.40
C GLU A 280 29.16 -11.16 -10.34
N GLN A 281 28.06 -11.90 -10.52
CA GLN A 281 28.07 -13.37 -10.57
C GLN A 281 28.65 -13.95 -11.86
N LYS A 282 28.76 -13.15 -12.93
CA LYS A 282 29.28 -13.58 -14.23
C LYS A 282 30.75 -13.23 -14.44
N ALA A 283 31.31 -12.35 -13.61
CA ALA A 283 32.71 -11.94 -13.62
C ALA A 283 33.55 -12.86 -12.75
#